data_AF-A0A8J7NDQ4-F1
#
_entry.id   AF-A0A8J7NDQ4-F1
#
_cell.length_a   1.000
_cell.length_b   1.000
_cell.length_c   1.000
_cell.angle_alpha   90.00
_cell.angle_beta   90.00
_cell.angle_gamma   90.00
#
_symmetry.space_group_name_H-M   'P 1'
#
loop_
_entity.id
_entity.type
_entity.pdbx_description
1 polymer ?
#
loop_
_entity_poly.entity_id
_entity_poly.type
_entity_poly.pdbx_seq_one_letter_code
_entity_poly.pdbx_strand_id
1 'polypeptide(L)'
;MRSRMVQLLLVNALACGLEICMAAGTTYVPPLLLEAGVEERFMTMVLGLGPVLGLVFMPLIGSASDQWTGRYGRRRPFIWALCLGVLVSLIFIPQASRLASLLSLHSQGLEVGLLIVGIGLLEFCGQVCFTPLEALVSDLFPEEEENRRAFSVYSLMISLGGCIGYLLPAINWNAGPLASYLDRQEVFTFTLLTPIFLACVLGTIFISEDVFRGEASVREGSPARRCCYSPWLPLFRLHHLTSVLGGCCTLLPRLYRLCQRVPSVIKRLFVAELCSWMALMTFILFYTDFVGEGIYKGVPSAQPGSAERLRYDEGVRMGSLGLFLQCATSTVCSLFMGKLVARLGRRAVYVSSVVLLVLATLATCLSHSVVTVTAMAGVTGYTFCTLQILPYTLTSLYHKDKQLFFSWTKVRGVAAPDKTEKFGVPLSRHSVTLKPHYSNGHPCGMPGLGPSEPGLPASAFGRYVSVPAEAPPCPSTPAPAGRGMCLDLAILDSAFLLSQVVPSLFLGTVVQFTHCISAYMGCASAVGLVAVYFSTKVIFDRSDLE
;
A
#
# COMPACT_ATOMS: atom_id res chain seq x y z
N MET A 1 -21.39 -12.44 -12.74
CA MET A 1 -21.11 -10.99 -12.74
C MET A 1 -21.57 -10.27 -11.47
N ARG A 2 -22.84 -10.38 -11.05
CA ARG A 2 -23.37 -9.70 -9.83
C ARG A 2 -22.59 -10.04 -8.54
N SER A 3 -22.22 -11.30 -8.32
CA SER A 3 -21.42 -11.73 -7.16
C SER A 3 -20.02 -11.09 -7.13
N ARG A 4 -19.29 -11.03 -8.26
CA ARG A 4 -17.96 -10.40 -8.36
C ARG A 4 -17.97 -8.90 -8.07
N MET A 5 -19.00 -8.17 -8.52
CA MET A 5 -19.11 -6.73 -8.24
C MET A 5 -19.40 -6.46 -6.76
N VAL A 6 -20.26 -7.29 -6.14
CA VAL A 6 -20.51 -7.20 -4.69
C VAL A 6 -19.23 -7.47 -3.92
N GLN A 7 -18.46 -8.49 -4.30
CA GLN A 7 -17.17 -8.80 -3.68
C GLN A 7 -16.17 -7.65 -3.82
N LEU A 8 -16.08 -7.03 -5.00
CA LEU A 8 -15.23 -5.87 -5.23
C LEU A 8 -15.61 -4.68 -4.33
N LEU A 9 -16.90 -4.40 -4.20
CA LEU A 9 -17.37 -3.31 -3.34
C LEU A 9 -17.15 -3.63 -1.85
N LEU A 10 -17.34 -4.88 -1.44
CA LEU A 10 -17.22 -5.31 -0.05
C LEU A 10 -15.77 -5.24 0.47
N VAL A 11 -14.81 -5.67 -0.35
CA VAL A 11 -13.37 -5.57 -0.02
C VAL A 11 -12.95 -4.10 0.09
N ASN A 12 -13.37 -3.27 -0.86
CA ASN A 12 -13.01 -1.84 -0.86
C ASN A 12 -13.80 -1.01 0.17
N ALA A 13 -14.95 -1.51 0.66
CA ALA A 13 -15.68 -0.88 1.76
C ALA A 13 -14.88 -0.91 3.08
N LEU A 14 -14.06 -1.94 3.31
CA LEU A 14 -13.14 -1.96 4.45
C LEU A 14 -12.04 -0.90 4.30
N ALA A 15 -11.47 -0.74 3.10
CA ALA A 15 -10.49 0.31 2.83
C ALA A 15 -11.08 1.71 3.08
N CYS A 16 -12.33 1.95 2.64
CA CYS A 16 -13.07 3.18 2.95
C CYS A 16 -13.22 3.39 4.46
N GLY A 17 -13.73 2.39 5.19
CA GLY A 17 -13.94 2.49 6.63
C GLY A 17 -12.64 2.72 7.42
N LEU A 18 -11.54 2.10 6.98
CA LEU A 18 -10.21 2.28 7.55
C LEU A 18 -9.73 3.73 7.34
N GLU A 19 -9.86 4.26 6.12
CA GLU A 19 -9.47 5.63 5.81
C GLU A 19 -10.31 6.66 6.57
N ILE A 20 -11.62 6.42 6.75
CA ILE A 20 -12.47 7.29 7.59
C ILE A 20 -11.91 7.35 9.01
N CYS A 21 -11.51 6.21 9.59
CA CYS A 21 -10.94 6.16 10.93
C CYS A 21 -9.59 6.88 11.01
N MET A 22 -8.72 6.70 10.01
CA MET A 22 -7.40 7.34 9.95
C MET A 22 -7.50 8.86 9.76
N ALA A 23 -8.38 9.33 8.86
CA ALA A 23 -8.60 10.76 8.62
C ALA A 23 -9.24 11.45 9.85
N ALA A 24 -10.18 10.77 10.52
CA ALA A 24 -10.71 11.24 11.80
C ALA A 24 -9.62 11.27 12.89
N GLY A 25 -8.79 10.24 12.98
CA GLY A 25 -7.63 10.18 13.88
C GLY A 25 -6.71 11.37 13.66
N THR A 26 -6.30 11.62 12.41
CA THR A 26 -5.44 12.76 12.04
C THR A 26 -6.00 14.10 12.51
N THR A 27 -7.33 14.26 12.54
CA THR A 27 -7.95 15.54 12.92
C THR A 27 -8.17 15.69 14.43
N TYR A 28 -8.59 14.62 15.13
CA TYR A 28 -8.92 14.68 16.55
C TYR A 28 -7.74 14.37 17.48
N VAL A 29 -6.73 13.64 17.00
CA VAL A 29 -5.58 13.26 17.83
C VAL A 29 -4.77 14.47 18.32
N PRO A 30 -4.43 15.48 17.46
CA PRO A 30 -3.71 16.66 17.93
C PRO A 30 -4.41 17.43 19.07
N PRO A 31 -5.70 17.84 18.96
CA PRO A 31 -6.38 18.52 20.07
C PRO A 31 -6.52 17.64 21.30
N LEU A 32 -6.80 16.33 21.16
CA LEU A 32 -6.86 15.39 22.28
C LEU A 32 -5.56 15.35 23.10
N LEU A 33 -4.40 15.34 22.41
CA LEU A 33 -3.09 15.33 23.08
C LEU A 33 -2.82 16.65 23.82
N LEU A 34 -3.16 17.78 23.20
CA LEU A 34 -3.00 19.10 23.83
C LEU A 34 -3.91 19.27 25.04
N GLU A 35 -5.18 18.83 24.95
CA GLU A 35 -6.12 18.85 26.07
C GLU A 35 -5.68 17.95 27.23
N ALA A 36 -5.00 16.84 26.93
CA ALA A 36 -4.40 15.97 27.95
C ALA A 36 -3.13 16.57 28.60
N GLY A 37 -2.69 17.75 28.17
CA GLY A 37 -1.52 18.45 28.72
C GLY A 37 -0.18 18.04 28.09
N VAL A 38 -0.20 17.36 26.93
CA VAL A 38 1.01 17.05 26.17
C VAL A 38 1.51 18.31 25.49
N GLU A 39 2.78 18.65 25.70
CA GLU A 39 3.40 19.79 25.03
C GLU A 39 3.48 19.57 23.50
N GLU A 40 3.35 20.63 22.72
CA GLU A 40 3.29 20.59 21.25
C GLU A 40 4.48 19.83 20.62
N ARG A 41 5.68 19.93 21.21
CA ARG A 41 6.88 19.18 20.77
C ARG A 41 6.75 17.66 20.90
N PHE A 42 6.03 17.18 21.91
CA PHE A 42 5.83 15.74 22.12
C PHE A 42 4.66 15.21 21.30
N MET A 43 3.67 16.06 21.01
CA MET A 43 2.56 15.73 20.12
C MET A 43 3.05 15.29 18.74
N THR A 44 3.94 16.06 18.11
CA THR A 44 4.50 15.72 16.80
C THR A 44 5.33 14.42 16.82
N MET A 45 6.02 14.13 17.93
CA MET A 45 6.71 12.85 18.13
C MET A 45 5.72 11.67 18.22
N VAL A 46 4.60 11.85 18.91
CA VAL A 46 3.54 10.83 19.02
C VAL A 46 2.89 10.57 17.66
N LEU A 47 2.61 11.63 16.89
CA LEU A 47 2.06 11.50 15.53
C LEU A 47 3.03 10.79 14.57
N GLY A 48 4.34 11.06 14.71
CA GLY A 48 5.38 10.39 13.92
C GLY A 48 5.62 8.91 14.28
N LEU A 49 5.14 8.45 15.45
CA LEU A 49 5.34 7.08 15.92
C LEU A 49 4.70 6.04 14.98
N GLY A 50 3.49 6.32 14.48
CA GLY A 50 2.75 5.43 13.59
C GLY A 50 3.54 5.05 12.33
N PRO A 51 3.93 6.03 11.49
CA PRO A 51 4.73 5.78 10.29
C PRO A 51 6.07 5.11 10.57
N VAL A 52 6.75 5.48 11.66
CA VAL A 52 8.03 4.86 12.03
C VAL A 52 7.87 3.39 12.40
N LEU A 53 6.84 3.05 13.18
CA LEU A 53 6.52 1.66 13.48
C LEU A 53 6.09 0.90 12.22
N GLY A 54 5.27 1.52 11.37
CA GLY A 54 4.84 0.96 10.09
C GLY A 54 6.01 0.54 9.20
N LEU A 55 7.05 1.37 9.08
CA LEU A 55 8.26 1.06 8.29
C LEU A 55 8.97 -0.24 8.72
N VAL A 56 8.94 -0.56 10.01
CA VAL A 56 9.58 -1.77 10.55
C VAL A 56 8.66 -2.98 10.39
N PHE A 57 7.38 -2.83 10.71
CA PHE A 57 6.45 -3.96 10.80
C PHE A 57 5.75 -4.30 9.49
N MET A 58 5.57 -3.36 8.56
CA MET A 58 4.91 -3.62 7.26
C MET A 58 5.62 -4.75 6.48
N PRO A 59 6.95 -4.72 6.24
CA PRO A 59 7.60 -5.79 5.48
C PRO A 59 7.57 -7.14 6.22
N LEU A 60 7.59 -7.11 7.57
CA LEU A 60 7.51 -8.31 8.39
C LEU A 60 6.13 -8.97 8.29
N ILE A 61 5.06 -8.18 8.41
CA ILE A 61 3.68 -8.65 8.29
C ILE A 61 3.39 -9.09 6.85
N GLY A 62 3.90 -8.36 5.85
CA GLY A 62 3.79 -8.76 4.45
C GLY A 62 4.42 -10.12 4.16
N SER A 63 5.66 -10.33 4.60
CA SER A 63 6.35 -11.63 4.48
C SER A 63 5.66 -12.74 5.28
N ALA A 64 5.17 -12.45 6.49
CA ALA A 64 4.48 -13.43 7.32
C ALA A 64 3.14 -13.84 6.70
N SER A 65 2.41 -12.87 6.15
CA SER A 65 1.16 -13.10 5.42
C SER A 65 1.39 -13.94 4.17
N ASP A 66 2.48 -13.72 3.42
CA ASP A 66 2.79 -14.50 2.22
C ASP A 66 3.01 -16.01 2.50
N GLN A 67 3.51 -16.34 3.69
CA GLN A 67 3.84 -17.72 4.08
C GLN A 67 2.71 -18.45 4.81
N TRP A 68 1.64 -17.74 5.17
CA TRP A 68 0.57 -18.30 5.97
C TRP A 68 -0.37 -19.20 5.15
N THR A 69 -0.53 -20.45 5.59
CA THR A 69 -1.44 -21.43 4.98
C THR A 69 -2.42 -21.93 6.03
N GLY A 70 -3.50 -21.18 6.25
CA GLY A 70 -4.55 -21.51 7.22
C GLY A 70 -5.92 -21.72 6.60
N ARG A 71 -6.88 -22.20 7.40
CA ARG A 71 -8.28 -22.42 6.96
C ARG A 71 -9.05 -21.13 6.63
N TYR A 72 -8.63 -20.01 7.19
CA TYR A 72 -9.23 -18.69 7.00
C TYR A 72 -8.58 -17.89 5.84
N GLY A 73 -7.89 -18.59 4.94
CA GLY A 73 -7.13 -17.96 3.85
C GLY A 73 -5.76 -17.43 4.29
N ARG A 74 -5.00 -16.91 3.32
CA ARG A 74 -3.62 -16.44 3.49
C ARG A 74 -3.52 -15.03 4.11
N ARG A 75 -4.44 -14.14 3.76
CA ARG A 75 -4.38 -12.69 4.10
C ARG A 75 -5.25 -12.31 5.29
N ARG A 76 -6.46 -12.86 5.37
CA ARG A 76 -7.53 -12.41 6.28
C ARG A 76 -7.18 -12.46 7.77
N PRO A 77 -6.47 -13.48 8.29
CA PRO A 77 -6.13 -13.49 9.72
C PRO A 77 -5.32 -12.26 10.15
N PHE A 78 -4.43 -11.76 9.29
CA PHE A 78 -3.66 -10.55 9.55
C PHE A 78 -4.54 -9.30 9.46
N ILE A 79 -5.41 -9.21 8.45
CA ILE A 79 -6.38 -8.11 8.31
C ILE A 79 -7.27 -8.04 9.55
N TRP A 80 -7.89 -9.16 9.97
CA TRP A 80 -8.76 -9.18 11.14
C TRP A 80 -8.04 -8.85 12.44
N ALA A 81 -6.79 -9.30 12.61
CA ALA A 81 -5.99 -8.94 13.77
C ALA A 81 -5.69 -7.43 13.83
N LEU A 82 -5.36 -6.82 12.69
CA LEU A 82 -5.11 -5.37 12.60
C LEU A 82 -6.39 -4.56 12.77
N CYS A 83 -7.50 -4.97 12.12
CA CYS A 83 -8.81 -4.35 12.30
C CYS A 83 -9.31 -4.47 13.75
N LEU A 84 -9.02 -5.57 14.45
CA LEU A 84 -9.31 -5.69 15.88
C LEU A 84 -8.52 -4.66 16.69
N GLY A 85 -7.24 -4.44 16.35
CA GLY A 85 -6.43 -3.38 16.95
C GLY A 85 -7.04 -1.99 16.77
N VAL A 86 -7.50 -1.68 15.56
CA VAL A 86 -8.25 -0.43 15.26
C VAL A 86 -9.53 -0.34 16.10
N LEU A 87 -10.37 -1.38 16.13
CA LEU A 87 -11.59 -1.39 16.95
C LEU A 87 -11.32 -1.19 18.44
N VAL A 88 -10.30 -1.86 18.98
CA VAL A 88 -9.88 -1.69 20.37
C VAL A 88 -9.44 -0.24 20.61
N SER A 89 -8.66 0.34 19.71
CA SER A 89 -8.21 1.74 19.85
C SER A 89 -9.35 2.75 19.81
N LEU A 90 -10.35 2.57 18.93
CA LEU A 90 -11.52 3.45 18.85
C LEU A 90 -12.36 3.47 20.13
N ILE A 91 -12.39 2.36 20.88
CA ILE A 91 -13.08 2.26 22.18
C ILE A 91 -12.18 2.80 23.29
N PHE A 92 -10.89 2.54 23.21
CA PHE A 92 -9.93 2.83 24.27
C PHE A 92 -9.59 4.32 24.39
N ILE A 93 -9.37 5.01 23.26
CA ILE A 93 -9.05 6.45 23.21
C ILE A 93 -10.07 7.29 23.99
N PRO A 94 -11.39 7.22 23.73
CA PRO A 94 -12.37 8.03 24.45
C PRO A 94 -12.57 7.62 25.92
N GLN A 95 -12.09 6.43 26.32
CA GLN A 95 -12.23 5.89 27.68
C GLN A 95 -10.96 6.03 28.53
N ALA A 96 -9.88 6.63 28.00
CA ALA A 96 -8.58 6.71 28.67
C ALA A 96 -8.65 7.28 30.10
N SER A 97 -9.41 8.36 30.30
CA SER A 97 -9.61 9.01 31.62
C SER A 97 -10.36 8.11 32.61
N ARG A 98 -11.39 7.38 32.14
CA ARG A 98 -12.16 6.42 32.95
C ARG A 98 -11.32 5.20 33.33
N LEU A 99 -10.48 4.72 32.42
CA LEU A 99 -9.61 3.58 32.68
C LEU A 99 -8.47 3.95 33.64
N ALA A 100 -7.92 5.16 33.53
CA ALA A 100 -6.91 5.67 34.44
C ALA A 100 -7.45 5.77 35.88
N SER A 101 -8.69 6.25 36.06
CA SER A 101 -9.30 6.36 37.39
C SER A 101 -9.64 5.01 38.02
N LEU A 102 -10.06 4.02 37.23
CA LEU A 102 -10.31 2.65 37.70
C LEU A 102 -9.03 1.93 38.17
N LEU A 103 -7.89 2.22 37.55
CA LEU A 103 -6.59 1.64 37.92
C LEU A 103 -5.99 2.24 39.22
N SER A 104 -6.75 3.08 39.94
CA SER A 104 -6.45 3.58 41.30
C SER A 104 -5.12 4.35 41.48
N LEU A 105 -4.48 4.75 40.38
CA LEU A 105 -3.32 5.66 40.36
C LEU A 105 -3.78 6.95 39.69
N HIS A 106 -4.18 7.95 40.48
CA HIS A 106 -4.56 9.29 40.01
C HIS A 106 -3.33 10.09 39.54
N SER A 107 -2.50 9.48 38.69
CA SER A 107 -1.38 10.13 38.03
C SER A 107 -1.82 10.59 36.66
N GLN A 108 -1.81 11.89 36.41
CA GLN A 108 -2.04 12.48 35.08
C GLN A 108 -1.16 11.81 34.00
N GLY A 109 0.05 11.36 34.37
CA GLY A 109 0.93 10.61 33.47
C GLY A 109 0.39 9.25 33.00
N LEU A 110 -0.42 8.56 33.81
CA LEU A 110 -1.04 7.28 33.39
C LEU A 110 -2.14 7.51 32.36
N GLU A 111 -2.97 8.54 32.56
CA GLU A 111 -4.01 8.92 31.60
C GLU A 111 -3.41 9.29 30.24
N VAL A 112 -2.41 10.19 30.24
CA VAL A 112 -1.66 10.58 29.04
C VAL A 112 -0.98 9.35 28.40
N GLY A 113 -0.38 8.47 29.21
CA GLY A 113 0.26 7.26 28.72
C GLY A 113 -0.72 6.30 28.03
N LEU A 114 -1.91 6.07 28.61
CA LEU A 114 -2.95 5.25 27.99
C LEU A 114 -3.47 5.90 26.71
N LEU A 115 -3.68 7.22 26.70
CA LEU A 115 -4.10 7.95 25.50
C LEU A 115 -3.08 7.78 24.36
N ILE A 116 -1.78 8.00 24.64
CA ILE A 116 -0.69 7.83 23.65
C ILE A 116 -0.64 6.38 23.14
N VAL A 117 -0.82 5.38 24.00
CA VAL A 117 -0.85 3.96 23.58
C VAL A 117 -2.05 3.68 22.68
N GLY A 118 -3.23 4.23 23.00
CA GLY A 118 -4.44 4.09 22.18
C GLY A 118 -4.27 4.69 20.78
N ILE A 119 -3.76 5.92 20.73
CA ILE A 119 -3.45 6.65 19.49
C ILE A 119 -2.39 5.89 18.67
N GLY A 120 -1.30 5.49 19.31
CA GLY A 120 -0.22 4.75 18.67
C GLY A 120 -0.72 3.42 18.09
N LEU A 121 -1.62 2.73 18.78
CA LEU A 121 -2.24 1.49 18.28
C LEU A 121 -3.16 1.76 17.08
N LEU A 122 -3.98 2.82 17.12
CA LEU A 122 -4.85 3.22 16.00
C LEU A 122 -4.02 3.50 14.75
N GLU A 123 -3.03 4.39 14.86
CA GLU A 123 -2.17 4.80 13.76
C GLU A 123 -1.38 3.62 13.19
N PHE A 124 -0.77 2.82 14.06
CA PHE A 124 0.00 1.66 13.65
C PHE A 124 -0.86 0.62 12.93
N CYS A 125 -1.95 0.16 13.56
CA CYS A 125 -2.79 -0.87 12.97
C CYS A 125 -3.50 -0.38 11.71
N GLY A 126 -3.92 0.88 11.69
CA GLY A 126 -4.56 1.49 10.54
C GLY A 126 -3.65 1.54 9.32
N GLN A 127 -2.45 2.12 9.46
CA GLN A 127 -1.50 2.22 8.35
C GLN A 127 -1.06 0.85 7.83
N VAL A 128 -0.72 -0.08 8.73
CA VAL A 128 -0.22 -1.42 8.36
C VAL A 128 -1.30 -2.29 7.70
N CYS A 129 -2.60 -2.02 7.94
CA CYS A 129 -3.70 -2.81 7.41
C CYS A 129 -3.94 -2.60 5.90
N PHE A 130 -3.55 -1.45 5.33
CA PHE A 130 -3.67 -1.21 3.89
C PHE A 130 -2.87 -2.22 3.06
N THR A 131 -1.65 -2.56 3.48
CA THR A 131 -0.79 -3.51 2.77
C THR A 131 -1.43 -4.89 2.53
N PRO A 132 -1.92 -5.64 3.54
CA PRO A 132 -2.58 -6.92 3.30
C PRO A 132 -3.93 -6.76 2.60
N LEU A 133 -4.61 -5.60 2.70
CA LEU A 133 -5.83 -5.31 1.94
C LEU A 133 -5.55 -5.20 0.44
N GLU A 134 -4.51 -4.48 0.05
CA GLU A 134 -4.08 -4.35 -1.35
C GLU A 134 -3.62 -5.68 -1.92
N ALA A 135 -2.88 -6.47 -1.13
CA ALA A 135 -2.53 -7.82 -1.49
C ALA A 135 -3.76 -8.70 -1.69
N LEU A 136 -4.79 -8.56 -0.84
CA LEU A 136 -6.06 -9.28 -0.99
C LEU A 136 -6.82 -8.84 -2.25
N VAL A 137 -6.90 -7.53 -2.53
CA VAL A 137 -7.52 -7.01 -3.76
C VAL A 137 -6.84 -7.61 -4.98
N SER A 138 -5.51 -7.62 -5.01
CA SER A 138 -4.75 -8.17 -6.13
C SER A 138 -4.88 -9.69 -6.25
N ASP A 139 -4.94 -10.42 -5.13
CA ASP A 139 -5.17 -11.87 -5.10
C ASP A 139 -6.59 -12.23 -5.61
N LEU A 140 -7.60 -11.39 -5.38
CA LEU A 140 -8.99 -11.61 -5.81
C LEU A 140 -9.25 -11.27 -7.30
N PHE A 141 -8.48 -10.34 -7.85
CA PHE A 141 -8.61 -9.88 -9.24
C PHE A 141 -7.26 -10.01 -9.96
N PRO A 142 -6.86 -11.22 -10.38
CA PRO A 142 -5.54 -11.47 -10.98
C PRO A 142 -5.43 -11.04 -12.45
N GLU A 143 -6.54 -10.86 -13.14
CA GLU A 143 -6.52 -10.39 -14.53
C GLU A 143 -6.19 -8.90 -14.61
N GLU A 144 -5.33 -8.51 -15.55
CA GLU A 144 -4.73 -7.16 -15.59
C GLU A 144 -5.79 -6.05 -15.63
N GLU A 145 -6.80 -6.19 -16.48
CA GLU A 145 -7.88 -5.21 -16.60
C GLU A 145 -8.81 -5.19 -15.37
N GLU A 146 -9.07 -6.36 -14.78
CA GLU A 146 -9.89 -6.47 -13.57
C GLU A 146 -9.15 -5.94 -12.34
N ASN A 147 -7.85 -6.23 -12.23
CA ASN A 147 -6.95 -5.75 -11.18
C ASN A 147 -6.88 -4.22 -11.20
N ARG A 148 -6.67 -3.66 -12.40
CA ARG A 148 -6.65 -2.21 -12.60
C ARG A 148 -7.98 -1.56 -12.24
N ARG A 149 -9.09 -2.17 -12.63
CA ARG A 149 -10.42 -1.72 -12.20
C ARG A 149 -10.59 -1.84 -10.69
N ALA A 150 -10.04 -2.87 -10.08
CA ALA A 150 -10.14 -3.09 -8.64
C ALA A 150 -9.37 -2.04 -7.84
N PHE A 151 -8.12 -1.72 -8.22
CA PHE A 151 -7.36 -0.63 -7.62
C PHE A 151 -7.96 0.76 -7.90
N SER A 152 -8.62 0.95 -9.05
CA SER A 152 -9.40 2.16 -9.32
C SER A 152 -10.58 2.33 -8.35
N VAL A 153 -11.30 1.25 -8.04
CA VAL A 153 -12.36 1.27 -7.01
C VAL A 153 -11.77 1.41 -5.61
N TYR A 154 -10.62 0.79 -5.33
CA TYR A 154 -9.88 0.95 -4.07
C TYR A 154 -9.51 2.42 -3.83
N SER A 155 -8.83 3.07 -4.77
CA SER A 155 -8.44 4.48 -4.66
C SER A 155 -9.64 5.42 -4.57
N LEU A 156 -10.73 5.10 -5.27
CA LEU A 156 -12.00 5.81 -5.10
C LEU A 156 -12.55 5.69 -3.67
N MET A 157 -12.52 4.50 -3.09
CA MET A 157 -13.03 4.25 -1.73
C MET A 157 -12.14 4.87 -0.66
N ILE A 158 -10.81 4.88 -0.85
CA ILE A 158 -9.88 5.65 -0.02
C ILE A 158 -10.21 7.15 -0.10
N SER A 159 -10.32 7.70 -1.31
CA SER A 159 -10.59 9.14 -1.48
C SER A 159 -11.96 9.55 -0.90
N LEU A 160 -12.99 8.71 -1.03
CA LEU A 160 -14.29 8.93 -0.39
C LEU A 160 -14.20 8.85 1.15
N GLY A 161 -13.46 7.87 1.67
CA GLY A 161 -13.23 7.74 3.10
C GLY A 161 -12.53 8.96 3.70
N GLY A 162 -11.52 9.47 3.01
CA GLY A 162 -10.84 10.73 3.36
C GLY A 162 -11.79 11.93 3.35
N CYS A 163 -12.60 12.10 2.29
CA CYS A 163 -13.62 13.15 2.22
C CYS A 163 -14.59 13.12 3.41
N ILE A 164 -15.07 11.93 3.79
CA ILE A 164 -15.97 11.76 4.94
C ILE A 164 -15.22 12.06 6.23
N GLY A 165 -14.04 11.48 6.42
CA GLY A 165 -13.23 11.63 7.64
C GLY A 165 -12.80 13.08 7.90
N TYR A 166 -12.44 13.86 6.88
CA TYR A 166 -12.13 15.28 7.01
C TYR A 166 -13.37 16.17 7.20
N LEU A 167 -14.56 15.70 6.82
CA LEU A 167 -15.82 16.43 7.04
C LEU A 167 -16.39 16.21 8.45
N LEU A 168 -16.11 15.07 9.08
CA LEU A 168 -16.56 14.73 10.44
C LEU A 168 -16.29 15.85 11.49
N PRO A 169 -15.10 16.48 11.51
CA PRO A 169 -14.79 17.61 12.40
C PRO A 169 -15.52 18.91 12.05
N ALA A 170 -15.90 19.11 10.79
CA ALA A 170 -16.61 20.33 10.36
C ALA A 170 -18.07 20.37 10.85
N ILE A 171 -18.61 19.23 11.28
CA ILE A 171 -19.98 19.13 11.79
C ILE A 171 -19.97 19.42 13.29
N ASN A 172 -20.72 20.44 13.72
CA ASN A 172 -20.91 20.75 15.13
C ASN A 172 -21.90 19.74 15.77
N TRP A 173 -21.36 18.64 16.29
CA TRP A 173 -22.15 17.61 16.98
C TRP A 173 -22.83 18.10 18.27
N ASN A 174 -22.37 19.22 18.82
CA ASN A 174 -22.89 19.83 20.05
C ASN A 174 -24.18 20.66 19.85
N ALA A 175 -24.61 20.90 18.60
CA ALA A 175 -25.77 21.74 18.30
C ALA A 175 -27.09 20.96 18.14
N GLY A 176 -27.06 19.62 18.23
CA GLY A 176 -28.23 18.75 18.03
C GLY A 176 -28.87 18.22 19.33
N PRO A 177 -30.06 17.59 19.26
CA PRO A 177 -30.74 17.00 20.42
C PRO A 177 -29.96 15.83 21.07
N LEU A 178 -28.92 15.32 20.40
CA LEU A 178 -28.01 14.29 20.90
C LEU A 178 -26.89 14.84 21.82
N ALA A 179 -26.74 16.17 21.90
CA ALA A 179 -25.73 16.82 22.74
C ALA A 179 -25.94 16.57 24.25
N SER A 180 -27.17 16.23 24.66
CA SER A 180 -27.51 15.95 26.06
C SER A 180 -26.99 14.59 26.58
N TYR A 181 -26.64 13.66 25.68
CA TYR A 181 -26.18 12.31 26.06
C TYR A 181 -24.65 12.14 26.05
N LEU A 182 -23.90 13.02 25.38
CA LEU A 182 -22.45 12.89 25.20
C LEU A 182 -21.77 14.27 25.38
N ASP A 183 -21.11 14.43 26.53
CA ASP A 183 -20.52 15.70 27.03
C ASP A 183 -19.31 16.19 26.20
N ARG A 184 -18.72 15.34 25.33
CA ARG A 184 -17.55 15.66 24.48
C ARG A 184 -17.75 15.21 23.03
N GLN A 185 -17.51 16.11 22.09
CA GLN A 185 -17.58 15.89 20.64
C GLN A 185 -16.69 14.72 20.16
N GLU A 186 -15.51 14.57 20.77
CA GLU A 186 -14.55 13.51 20.42
C GLU A 186 -15.12 12.14 20.76
N VAL A 187 -15.67 11.98 21.97
CA VAL A 187 -16.26 10.71 22.43
C VAL A 187 -17.42 10.31 21.54
N PHE A 188 -18.27 11.27 21.14
CA PHE A 188 -19.35 11.03 20.19
C PHE A 188 -18.81 10.49 18.85
N THR A 189 -17.78 11.14 18.31
CA THR A 189 -17.22 10.79 17.00
C THR A 189 -16.57 9.40 17.01
N PHE A 190 -15.73 9.09 17.99
CA PHE A 190 -15.12 7.75 18.13
C PHE A 190 -16.17 6.66 18.38
N THR A 191 -17.22 6.97 19.15
CA THR A 191 -18.35 6.06 19.39
C THR A 191 -19.16 5.80 18.11
N LEU A 192 -19.33 6.81 17.24
CA LEU A 192 -20.00 6.67 15.94
C LEU A 192 -19.15 5.88 14.93
N LEU A 193 -17.83 6.08 14.93
CA LEU A 193 -16.91 5.37 14.03
C LEU A 193 -16.82 3.87 14.32
N THR A 194 -16.92 3.48 15.59
CA THR A 194 -16.82 2.09 16.03
C THR A 194 -17.82 1.15 15.32
N PRO A 195 -19.15 1.39 15.32
CA PRO A 195 -20.12 0.54 14.61
C PRO A 195 -19.98 0.62 13.08
N ILE A 196 -19.58 1.78 12.53
CA ILE A 196 -19.33 1.92 11.09
C ILE A 196 -18.18 1.01 10.67
N PHE A 197 -17.06 1.09 11.38
CA PHE A 197 -15.90 0.27 11.09
C PHE A 197 -16.16 -1.22 11.38
N LEU A 198 -16.91 -1.54 12.44
CA LEU A 198 -17.34 -2.90 12.71
C LEU A 198 -18.18 -3.47 11.56
N ALA A 199 -19.11 -2.69 10.98
CA ALA A 199 -19.89 -3.12 9.81
C ALA A 199 -18.99 -3.39 8.60
N CYS A 200 -17.98 -2.55 8.35
CA CYS A 200 -16.98 -2.78 7.30
C CYS A 200 -16.19 -4.09 7.54
N VAL A 201 -15.76 -4.35 8.78
CA VAL A 201 -15.05 -5.58 9.15
C VAL A 201 -15.93 -6.81 9.00
N LEU A 202 -17.18 -6.77 9.47
CA LEU A 202 -18.15 -7.85 9.29
C LEU A 202 -18.42 -8.12 7.80
N GLY A 203 -18.45 -7.06 6.99
CA GLY A 203 -18.47 -7.17 5.53
C GLY A 203 -17.38 -8.10 4.99
N THR A 204 -16.16 -8.03 5.51
CA THR A 204 -15.08 -8.90 5.05
C THR A 204 -15.30 -10.40 5.32
N ILE A 205 -16.07 -10.73 6.35
CA ILE A 205 -16.39 -12.12 6.69
C ILE A 205 -17.29 -12.73 5.61
N PHE A 206 -18.19 -11.95 5.02
CA PHE A 206 -19.09 -12.38 3.94
C PHE A 206 -18.41 -12.55 2.58
N ILE A 207 -17.11 -12.25 2.45
CA ILE A 207 -16.35 -12.51 1.23
C ILE A 207 -16.18 -14.03 1.10
N SER A 208 -17.03 -14.69 0.31
CA SER A 208 -16.89 -16.12 0.00
C SER A 208 -15.70 -16.33 -0.95
N GLU A 209 -14.68 -17.06 -0.49
CA GLU A 209 -13.48 -17.39 -1.26
C GLU A 209 -13.70 -18.69 -2.06
N ASP A 210 -14.73 -18.71 -2.92
CA ASP A 210 -15.09 -19.93 -3.66
C ASP A 210 -14.09 -20.28 -4.79
N VAL A 211 -13.07 -19.45 -5.02
CA VAL A 211 -12.14 -19.59 -6.16
C VAL A 211 -10.87 -20.40 -5.80
N PHE A 212 -10.42 -20.42 -4.55
CA PHE A 212 -9.16 -21.10 -4.17
C PHE A 212 -9.28 -22.63 -3.99
N ARG A 213 -10.48 -23.22 -4.14
CA ARG A 213 -10.65 -24.68 -4.19
C ARG A 213 -10.26 -25.29 -5.54
N GLY A 214 -10.02 -24.48 -6.58
CA GLY A 214 -9.70 -24.96 -7.94
C GLY A 214 -8.25 -25.39 -8.18
N GLU A 215 -7.27 -24.74 -7.55
CA GLU A 215 -5.83 -25.05 -7.73
C GLU A 215 -5.25 -25.96 -6.63
N ALA A 216 -5.94 -26.10 -5.50
CA ALA A 216 -5.51 -26.97 -4.42
C ALA A 216 -5.65 -28.48 -4.73
N SER A 217 -6.30 -28.85 -5.84
CA SER A 217 -6.50 -30.25 -6.24
C SER A 217 -5.36 -30.84 -7.07
N VAL A 218 -4.33 -30.07 -7.46
CA VAL A 218 -3.23 -30.57 -8.34
C VAL A 218 -1.85 -30.58 -7.65
N ARG A 219 -1.74 -30.18 -6.38
CA ARG A 219 -0.46 -30.23 -5.64
C ARG A 219 -0.47 -31.31 -4.56
N GLU A 220 -0.62 -32.56 -4.98
CA GLU A 220 -0.23 -33.72 -4.17
C GLU A 220 1.30 -33.75 -4.00
N GLY A 221 1.74 -34.03 -2.77
CA GLY A 221 3.11 -34.50 -2.50
C GLY A 221 4.10 -33.46 -1.95
N SER A 222 3.83 -32.88 -0.79
CA SER A 222 4.90 -32.37 0.09
C SER A 222 4.48 -32.59 1.54
N PRO A 223 5.32 -33.19 2.42
CA PRO A 223 4.90 -33.52 3.76
C PRO A 223 4.63 -32.21 4.51
N ALA A 224 3.37 -32.05 4.95
CA ALA A 224 2.96 -30.98 5.82
C ALA A 224 3.90 -30.94 7.02
N ARG A 225 4.71 -29.87 7.13
CA ARG A 225 5.40 -29.56 8.38
C ARG A 225 4.30 -29.36 9.42
N ARG A 226 4.22 -30.34 10.31
CA ARG A 226 3.34 -30.37 11.47
C ARG A 226 3.77 -29.22 12.38
N CYS A 227 3.24 -28.02 12.15
CA CYS A 227 3.38 -26.92 13.08
C CYS A 227 2.43 -27.21 14.23
N CYS A 228 2.99 -27.60 15.38
CA CYS A 228 2.25 -27.79 16.62
C CYS A 228 1.52 -26.48 16.97
N TYR A 229 0.20 -26.50 16.83
CA TYR A 229 -0.68 -25.53 17.44
C TYR A 229 -0.76 -25.82 18.94
N SER A 230 -0.17 -24.97 19.77
CA SER A 230 -0.69 -24.77 21.12
C SER A 230 -1.75 -23.66 21.04
N PRO A 231 -3.02 -23.92 21.40
CA PRO A 231 -4.05 -22.90 21.42
C PRO A 231 -3.83 -21.94 22.59
N TRP A 232 -3.85 -20.64 22.30
CA TRP A 232 -4.34 -19.56 23.16
C TRP A 232 -4.34 -19.82 24.68
N LEU A 233 -3.30 -19.37 25.38
CA LEU A 233 -3.42 -18.85 26.75
C LEU A 233 -2.67 -17.51 26.84
N PRO A 234 -3.34 -16.40 27.19
CA PRO A 234 -2.69 -15.14 27.48
C PRO A 234 -2.35 -15.10 28.97
N LEU A 235 -1.06 -15.16 29.33
CA LEU A 235 -0.60 -14.69 30.62
C LEU A 235 0.64 -13.81 30.44
N PHE A 236 0.36 -12.51 30.50
CA PHE A 236 1.26 -11.44 30.87
C PHE A 236 2.35 -11.93 31.86
N ARG A 237 3.58 -12.06 31.39
CA ARG A 237 4.78 -12.01 32.24
C ARG A 237 5.59 -10.78 31.87
N LEU A 238 5.91 -9.98 32.88
CA LEU A 238 6.61 -8.68 32.87
C LEU A 238 8.07 -8.73 32.35
N HIS A 239 8.47 -9.79 31.64
CA HIS A 239 9.79 -9.98 31.04
C HIS A 239 9.85 -9.51 29.56
N HIS A 240 8.74 -8.98 29.02
CA HIS A 240 8.61 -8.65 27.59
C HIS A 240 9.25 -7.32 27.16
N LEU A 241 9.42 -6.35 28.06
CA LEU A 241 10.00 -5.04 27.71
C LEU A 241 11.51 -5.12 27.40
N THR A 242 12.26 -5.98 28.09
CA THR A 242 13.70 -6.20 27.81
C THR A 242 13.92 -7.08 26.58
N SER A 243 12.96 -7.95 26.23
CA SER A 243 12.99 -8.82 25.05
C SER A 243 12.65 -8.07 23.74
N VAL A 244 11.80 -7.04 23.80
CA VAL A 244 11.42 -6.24 22.62
C VAL A 244 12.60 -5.40 22.09
N LEU A 245 13.43 -4.84 22.97
CA LEU A 245 14.65 -4.10 22.60
C LEU A 245 15.75 -5.03 22.02
N GLY A 246 15.94 -6.21 22.60
CA GLY A 246 16.83 -7.26 22.06
C GLY A 246 16.31 -7.85 20.74
N GLY A 247 14.98 -7.97 20.60
CA GLY A 247 14.30 -8.36 19.37
C GLY A 247 14.53 -7.36 18.24
N CYS A 248 14.39 -6.05 18.52
CA CYS A 248 14.59 -4.98 17.54
C CYS A 248 15.97 -5.06 16.86
N CYS A 249 17.04 -5.33 17.63
CA CYS A 249 18.40 -5.52 17.11
C CYS A 249 18.55 -6.74 16.19
N THR A 250 17.69 -7.76 16.32
CA THR A 250 17.65 -8.93 15.40
C THR A 250 16.65 -8.75 14.24
N LEU A 251 15.68 -7.85 14.39
CA LEU A 251 14.69 -7.52 13.36
C LEU A 251 15.30 -6.68 12.24
N LEU A 252 16.14 -5.69 12.56
CA LEU A 252 16.83 -4.88 11.54
C LEU A 252 17.66 -5.72 10.54
N PRO A 253 18.51 -6.67 10.97
CA PRO A 253 19.23 -7.56 10.05
C PRO A 253 18.34 -8.49 9.22
N ARG A 254 17.13 -8.82 9.72
CA ARG A 254 16.14 -9.60 8.97
C ARG A 254 15.45 -8.74 7.91
N LEU A 255 14.99 -7.55 8.30
CA LEU A 255 14.40 -6.55 7.42
C LEU A 255 15.37 -6.17 6.29
N TYR A 256 16.63 -5.89 6.63
CA TYR A 256 17.67 -5.57 5.67
C TYR A 256 17.85 -6.70 4.64
N ARG A 257 17.89 -7.97 5.08
CA ARG A 257 17.98 -9.12 4.16
C ARG A 257 16.75 -9.27 3.26
N LEU A 258 15.56 -8.94 3.74
CA LEU A 258 14.33 -8.94 2.93
C LEU A 258 14.39 -7.86 1.83
N CYS A 259 14.83 -6.65 2.19
CA CYS A 259 14.97 -5.52 1.27
C CYS A 259 16.13 -5.71 0.27
N GLN A 260 17.23 -6.35 0.66
CA GLN A 260 18.35 -6.60 -0.25
C GLN A 260 17.96 -7.51 -1.43
N ARG A 261 17.09 -8.50 -1.17
CA ARG A 261 16.64 -9.50 -2.14
C ARG A 261 15.60 -8.98 -3.14
N VAL A 262 15.27 -7.69 -3.12
CA VAL A 262 14.29 -7.08 -4.01
C VAL A 262 14.78 -7.08 -5.47
N PRO A 263 13.97 -7.56 -6.44
CA PRO A 263 14.28 -7.48 -7.86
C PRO A 263 14.52 -6.04 -8.31
N SER A 264 15.39 -5.86 -9.31
CA SER A 264 15.74 -4.52 -9.82
C SER A 264 14.54 -3.73 -10.33
N VAL A 265 13.53 -4.41 -10.89
CA VAL A 265 12.28 -3.78 -11.37
C VAL A 265 11.52 -3.13 -10.22
N ILE A 266 11.32 -3.86 -9.11
CA ILE A 266 10.67 -3.35 -7.90
C ILE A 266 11.51 -2.26 -7.24
N LYS A 267 12.86 -2.38 -7.24
CA LYS A 267 13.73 -1.31 -6.71
C LYS A 267 13.57 0.00 -7.48
N ARG A 268 13.49 -0.06 -8.83
CA ARG A 268 13.27 1.14 -9.66
C ARG A 268 11.89 1.77 -9.37
N LEU A 269 10.85 0.93 -9.26
CA LEU A 269 9.52 1.39 -8.90
C LEU A 269 9.51 2.03 -7.51
N PHE A 270 10.11 1.38 -6.51
CA PHE A 270 10.24 1.90 -5.14
C PHE A 270 10.87 3.29 -5.08
N VAL A 271 11.97 3.53 -5.82
CA VAL A 271 12.64 4.85 -5.81
C VAL A 271 11.77 5.91 -6.48
N ALA A 272 11.14 5.60 -7.61
CA ALA A 272 10.22 6.52 -8.28
C ALA A 272 9.02 6.86 -7.38
N GLU A 273 8.49 5.86 -6.69
CA GLU A 273 7.36 5.98 -5.79
C GLU A 273 7.71 6.80 -4.54
N LEU A 274 8.86 6.52 -3.94
CA LEU A 274 9.39 7.28 -2.80
C LEU A 274 9.53 8.76 -3.15
N CYS A 275 10.15 9.09 -4.29
CA CYS A 275 10.32 10.48 -4.69
C CYS A 275 8.99 11.16 -5.00
N SER A 276 8.06 10.46 -5.67
CA SER A 276 6.75 11.01 -6.04
C SER A 276 5.89 11.29 -4.81
N TRP A 277 5.80 10.32 -3.89
CA TRP A 277 5.12 10.54 -2.61
C TRP A 277 5.82 11.55 -1.74
N MET A 278 7.15 11.64 -1.75
CA MET A 278 7.87 12.63 -0.94
C MET A 278 7.58 14.06 -1.42
N ALA A 279 7.49 14.28 -2.73
CA ALA A 279 7.02 15.56 -3.27
C ALA A 279 5.56 15.85 -2.86
N LEU A 280 4.69 14.86 -2.97
CA LEU A 280 3.26 15.01 -2.66
C LEU A 280 2.99 15.19 -1.16
N MET A 281 3.66 14.44 -0.29
CA MET A 281 3.55 14.55 1.17
C MET A 281 4.15 15.86 1.67
N THR A 282 5.26 16.30 1.08
CA THR A 282 5.81 17.63 1.39
C THR A 282 4.80 18.73 1.08
N PHE A 283 4.07 18.60 -0.03
CA PHE A 283 2.96 19.50 -0.33
C PHE A 283 1.84 19.36 0.72
N ILE A 284 1.27 18.16 0.90
CA ILE A 284 0.09 17.95 1.76
C ILE A 284 0.34 18.38 3.21
N LEU A 285 1.49 18.01 3.80
CA LEU A 285 1.78 18.24 5.22
C LEU A 285 1.92 19.73 5.56
N PHE A 286 2.48 20.53 4.64
CA PHE A 286 2.79 21.95 4.90
C PHE A 286 1.90 22.92 4.12
N TYR A 287 0.95 22.41 3.33
CA TYR A 287 0.07 23.24 2.51
C TYR A 287 -0.84 24.14 3.34
N THR A 288 -1.47 23.61 4.39
CA THR A 288 -2.35 24.39 5.26
C THR A 288 -1.61 25.51 5.97
N ASP A 289 -0.41 25.23 6.45
CA ASP A 289 0.45 26.21 7.11
C ASP A 289 0.92 27.28 6.11
N PHE A 290 1.27 26.88 4.88
CA PHE A 290 1.59 27.82 3.81
C PHE A 290 0.42 28.74 3.47
N VAL A 291 -0.81 28.25 3.42
CA VAL A 291 -1.98 29.11 3.18
C VAL A 291 -2.23 30.03 4.38
N GLY A 292 -2.18 29.51 5.61
CA GLY A 292 -2.38 30.28 6.85
C GLY A 292 -1.36 31.40 7.05
N GLU A 293 -0.07 31.06 7.01
CA GLU A 293 1.03 31.98 7.31
C GLU A 293 1.49 32.73 6.05
N GLY A 294 1.68 32.03 4.93
CA GLY A 294 2.23 32.61 3.70
C GLY A 294 1.25 33.49 2.92
N ILE A 295 0.00 33.05 2.76
CA ILE A 295 -1.00 33.77 1.96
C ILE A 295 -1.84 34.72 2.82
N TYR A 296 -2.38 34.21 3.94
CA TYR A 296 -3.24 34.99 4.83
C TYR A 296 -2.47 35.86 5.83
N LYS A 297 -1.13 35.73 5.89
CA LYS A 297 -0.25 36.47 6.81
C LYS A 297 -0.69 36.33 8.27
N GLY A 298 -1.24 35.16 8.61
CA GLY A 298 -1.59 34.80 9.97
C GLY A 298 -0.35 34.40 10.76
N VAL A 299 -0.42 34.50 12.09
CA VAL A 299 0.66 34.06 12.98
C VAL A 299 0.14 32.90 13.84
N PRO A 300 0.68 31.67 13.68
CA PRO A 300 0.21 30.52 14.43
C PRO A 300 0.40 30.70 15.95
N SER A 301 1.49 31.34 16.39
CA SER A 301 1.78 31.56 17.81
C SER A 301 1.04 32.74 18.45
N ALA A 302 0.17 33.45 17.72
CA ALA A 302 -0.56 34.59 18.26
C ALA A 302 -1.67 34.15 19.23
N GLN A 303 -2.02 35.03 20.19
CA GLN A 303 -3.03 34.71 21.20
C GLN A 303 -4.39 34.37 20.58
N PRO A 304 -5.13 33.38 21.13
CA PRO A 304 -6.48 33.05 20.66
C PRO A 304 -7.39 34.27 20.64
N GLY A 305 -8.12 34.46 19.52
CA GLY A 305 -9.01 35.61 19.32
C GLY A 305 -8.34 36.90 18.84
N SER A 306 -7.00 36.95 18.74
CA SER A 306 -6.31 38.07 18.10
C SER A 306 -6.55 38.09 16.59
N ALA A 307 -6.46 39.27 15.96
CA ALA A 307 -6.67 39.42 14.52
C ALA A 307 -5.66 38.59 13.68
N GLU A 308 -4.43 38.41 14.17
CA GLU A 308 -3.40 37.61 13.51
C GLU A 308 -3.71 36.11 13.58
N ARG A 309 -4.19 35.64 14.75
CA ARG A 309 -4.62 34.25 14.92
C ARG A 309 -5.87 33.93 14.10
N LEU A 310 -6.84 34.85 14.06
CA LEU A 310 -8.04 34.70 13.23
C LEU A 310 -7.73 34.61 11.74
N ARG A 311 -6.75 35.38 11.23
CA ARG A 311 -6.28 35.25 9.84
C ARG A 311 -5.62 33.90 9.57
N TYR A 312 -4.83 33.40 10.53
CA TYR A 312 -4.23 32.07 10.43
C TYR A 312 -5.32 31.00 10.36
N ASP A 313 -6.28 31.01 11.28
CA ASP A 313 -7.37 30.04 11.34
C ASP A 313 -8.23 30.08 10.05
N GLU A 314 -8.50 31.27 9.51
CA GLU A 314 -9.18 31.44 8.22
C GLU A 314 -8.37 30.86 7.05
N GLY A 315 -7.06 31.09 7.03
CA GLY A 315 -6.18 30.53 6.02
C GLY A 315 -6.06 29.00 6.13
N VAL A 316 -6.00 28.45 7.35
CA VAL A 316 -6.05 27.00 7.58
C VAL A 316 -7.36 26.42 7.08
N ARG A 317 -8.50 27.09 7.32
CA ARG A 317 -9.81 26.68 6.78
C ARG A 317 -9.82 26.61 5.25
N MET A 318 -9.24 27.62 4.59
CA MET A 318 -9.09 27.63 3.13
C MET A 318 -8.07 26.61 2.62
N GLY A 319 -7.04 26.30 3.42
CA GLY A 319 -6.13 25.17 3.19
C GLY A 319 -6.88 23.84 3.23
N SER A 320 -7.72 23.61 4.23
CA SER A 320 -8.55 22.40 4.33
C SER A 320 -9.50 22.27 3.12
N LEU A 321 -10.05 23.37 2.61
CA LEU A 321 -10.82 23.36 1.36
C LEU A 321 -9.98 22.90 0.15
N GLY A 322 -8.71 23.30 0.07
CA GLY A 322 -7.80 22.84 -0.98
C GLY A 322 -7.53 21.33 -0.91
N LEU A 323 -7.30 20.79 0.28
CA LEU A 323 -7.13 19.34 0.48
C LEU A 323 -8.43 18.56 0.21
N PHE A 324 -9.59 19.12 0.54
CA PHE A 324 -10.88 18.55 0.13
C PHE A 324 -11.02 18.49 -1.39
N LEU A 325 -10.65 19.57 -2.11
CA LEU A 325 -10.66 19.58 -3.57
C LEU A 325 -9.67 18.58 -4.16
N GLN A 326 -8.54 18.34 -3.51
CA GLN A 326 -7.60 17.29 -3.87
C GLN A 326 -8.28 15.90 -3.80
N CYS A 327 -8.95 15.57 -2.68
CA CYS A 327 -9.68 14.31 -2.54
C CYS A 327 -10.86 14.19 -3.53
N ALA A 328 -11.58 15.28 -3.78
CA ALA A 328 -12.66 15.31 -4.76
C ALA A 328 -12.13 15.07 -6.19
N THR A 329 -11.03 15.71 -6.56
CA THR A 329 -10.37 15.52 -7.86
C THR A 329 -9.84 14.09 -7.99
N SER A 330 -9.22 13.54 -6.93
CA SER A 330 -8.79 12.14 -6.88
C SER A 330 -9.97 11.17 -7.12
N THR A 331 -11.10 11.40 -6.46
CA THR A 331 -12.32 10.58 -6.63
C THR A 331 -12.79 10.58 -8.09
N VAL A 332 -12.81 11.75 -8.72
CA VAL A 332 -13.17 11.88 -10.15
C VAL A 332 -12.15 11.18 -11.03
N CYS A 333 -10.85 11.41 -10.82
CA CYS A 333 -9.78 10.77 -11.57
C CYS A 333 -9.82 9.24 -11.46
N SER A 334 -10.13 8.69 -10.28
CA SER A 334 -10.26 7.25 -10.06
C SER A 334 -11.35 6.62 -10.94
N LEU A 335 -12.49 7.31 -11.15
CA LEU A 335 -13.55 6.85 -12.06
C LEU A 335 -13.10 6.79 -13.52
N PHE A 336 -12.21 7.71 -13.94
CA PHE A 336 -11.74 7.83 -15.32
C PHE A 336 -10.40 7.12 -15.58
N MET A 337 -9.72 6.61 -14.56
CA MET A 337 -8.41 5.96 -14.67
C MET A 337 -8.41 4.81 -15.69
N GLY A 338 -9.51 4.05 -15.73
CA GLY A 338 -9.80 3.03 -16.74
C GLY A 338 -9.58 3.52 -18.17
N LYS A 339 -10.18 4.67 -18.50
CA LYS A 339 -10.15 5.29 -19.84
C LYS A 339 -8.84 6.02 -20.11
N LEU A 340 -8.26 6.67 -19.10
CA LEU A 340 -7.01 7.41 -19.22
C LEU A 340 -5.87 6.49 -19.64
N VAL A 341 -5.68 5.38 -18.91
CA VAL A 341 -4.63 4.40 -19.24
C VAL A 341 -4.90 3.70 -20.57
N ALA A 342 -6.16 3.45 -20.94
CA ALA A 342 -6.48 2.85 -22.23
C ALA A 342 -6.17 3.78 -23.43
N ARG A 343 -6.27 5.11 -23.25
CA ARG A 343 -5.99 6.09 -24.32
C ARG A 343 -4.53 6.55 -24.36
N LEU A 344 -3.94 6.82 -23.20
CA LEU A 344 -2.61 7.42 -23.07
C LEU A 344 -1.51 6.39 -22.79
N GLY A 345 -1.88 5.21 -22.29
CA GLY A 345 -0.94 4.22 -21.79
C GLY A 345 -0.53 4.48 -20.34
N ARG A 346 -0.04 3.44 -19.65
CA ARG A 346 0.35 3.48 -18.22
C ARG A 346 1.48 4.47 -17.95
N ARG A 347 2.50 4.42 -18.79
CA ARG A 347 3.70 5.27 -18.69
C ARG A 347 3.35 6.75 -18.80
N ALA A 348 2.55 7.12 -19.80
CA ALA A 348 2.17 8.51 -20.01
C ALA A 348 1.35 9.03 -18.83
N VAL A 349 0.38 8.26 -18.33
CA VAL A 349 -0.46 8.65 -17.17
C VAL A 349 0.39 8.88 -15.93
N TYR A 350 1.31 7.95 -15.59
CA TYR A 350 2.20 8.11 -14.43
C TYR A 350 3.13 9.31 -14.56
N VAL A 351 3.82 9.45 -15.69
CA VAL A 351 4.76 10.57 -15.90
C VAL A 351 4.01 11.90 -15.94
N SER A 352 2.84 11.96 -16.60
CA SER A 352 2.03 13.19 -16.64
C SER A 352 1.55 13.60 -15.26
N SER A 353 1.20 12.66 -14.38
CA SER A 353 0.75 13.00 -13.04
C SER A 353 1.87 13.57 -12.17
N VAL A 354 3.10 13.05 -12.31
CA VAL A 354 4.26 13.57 -11.55
C VAL A 354 4.73 14.91 -12.12
N VAL A 355 4.71 15.10 -13.44
CA VAL A 355 4.99 16.41 -14.06
C VAL A 355 3.95 17.45 -13.61
N LEU A 356 2.67 17.08 -13.59
CA LEU A 356 1.61 17.99 -13.14
C LEU A 356 1.77 18.36 -11.65
N LEU A 357 2.25 17.45 -10.81
CA LEU A 357 2.60 17.74 -9.42
C LEU A 357 3.70 18.82 -9.32
N VAL A 358 4.76 18.71 -10.12
CA VAL A 358 5.83 19.73 -10.16
C VAL A 358 5.29 21.09 -10.57
N LEU A 359 4.44 21.12 -11.61
CA LEU A 359 3.83 22.36 -12.09
C LEU A 359 2.89 22.97 -11.05
N ALA A 360 2.07 22.15 -10.38
CA ALA A 360 1.15 22.61 -9.35
C ALA A 360 1.87 23.15 -8.11
N THR A 361 2.91 22.45 -7.64
CA THR A 361 3.74 22.89 -6.50
C THR A 361 4.55 24.13 -6.82
N LEU A 362 5.09 24.24 -8.04
CA LEU A 362 5.80 25.43 -8.50
C LEU A 362 4.85 26.63 -8.62
N ALA A 363 3.68 26.44 -9.25
CA ALA A 363 2.67 27.49 -9.37
C ALA A 363 2.20 27.94 -7.99
N THR A 364 2.02 27.02 -7.04
CA THR A 364 1.68 27.34 -5.64
C THR A 364 2.78 28.16 -4.97
N CYS A 365 4.05 27.78 -5.15
CA CYS A 365 5.20 28.49 -4.61
C CYS A 365 5.32 29.94 -5.12
N LEU A 366 4.95 30.19 -6.37
CA LEU A 366 5.06 31.49 -7.04
C LEU A 366 3.80 32.36 -6.93
N SER A 367 2.67 31.78 -6.50
CA SER A 367 1.38 32.47 -6.48
C SER A 367 1.07 33.07 -5.11
N HIS A 368 0.61 34.32 -5.10
CA HIS A 368 0.05 34.97 -3.91
C HIS A 368 -1.49 34.97 -3.87
N SER A 369 -2.13 34.42 -4.90
CA SER A 369 -3.59 34.35 -5.00
C SER A 369 -4.11 33.06 -4.36
N VAL A 370 -5.03 33.20 -3.40
CA VAL A 370 -5.72 32.07 -2.74
C VAL A 370 -6.37 31.16 -3.78
N VAL A 371 -7.05 31.74 -4.78
CA VAL A 371 -7.77 30.97 -5.81
C VAL A 371 -6.83 30.07 -6.60
N THR A 372 -5.67 30.60 -6.99
CA THR A 372 -4.67 29.82 -7.74
C THR A 372 -4.08 28.71 -6.88
N VAL A 373 -3.71 29.02 -5.64
CA VAL A 373 -3.14 28.05 -4.69
C VAL A 373 -4.13 26.92 -4.40
N THR A 374 -5.40 27.25 -4.13
CA THR A 374 -6.48 26.28 -3.92
C THR A 374 -6.77 25.44 -5.17
N ALA A 375 -6.76 26.04 -6.36
CA ALA A 375 -6.95 25.29 -7.61
C ALA A 375 -5.80 24.31 -7.87
N MET A 376 -4.54 24.72 -7.61
CA MET A 376 -3.38 23.85 -7.75
C MET A 376 -3.39 22.70 -6.74
N ALA A 377 -3.89 22.93 -5.51
CA ALA A 377 -4.13 21.85 -4.56
C ALA A 377 -5.16 20.83 -5.08
N GLY A 378 -6.23 21.28 -5.73
CA GLY A 378 -7.16 20.36 -6.40
C GLY A 378 -6.46 19.50 -7.46
N VAL A 379 -5.60 20.11 -8.27
CA VAL A 379 -4.87 19.44 -9.35
C VAL A 379 -3.94 18.32 -8.84
N THR A 380 -3.33 18.45 -7.67
CA THR A 380 -2.49 17.37 -7.09
C THR A 380 -3.29 16.10 -6.78
N GLY A 381 -4.62 16.17 -6.76
CA GLY A 381 -5.51 15.02 -6.61
C GLY A 381 -5.38 14.00 -7.74
N TYR A 382 -5.02 14.45 -8.94
CA TYR A 382 -4.71 13.54 -10.05
C TYR A 382 -3.47 12.69 -9.76
N THR A 383 -2.43 13.31 -9.17
CA THR A 383 -1.21 12.60 -8.76
C THR A 383 -1.49 11.64 -7.62
N PHE A 384 -2.25 12.06 -6.61
CA PHE A 384 -2.67 11.21 -5.49
C PHE A 384 -3.38 9.93 -5.97
N CYS A 385 -4.39 10.07 -6.85
CA CYS A 385 -5.09 8.95 -7.49
C CYS A 385 -4.13 8.04 -8.28
N THR A 386 -3.22 8.63 -9.05
CA THR A 386 -2.31 7.87 -9.93
C THR A 386 -1.33 7.02 -9.12
N LEU A 387 -0.77 7.57 -8.03
CA LEU A 387 0.14 6.86 -7.13
C LEU A 387 -0.56 5.73 -6.35
N GLN A 388 -1.86 5.84 -6.07
CA GLN A 388 -2.62 4.76 -5.43
C GLN A 388 -3.00 3.62 -6.38
N ILE A 389 -2.93 3.81 -7.70
CA ILE A 389 -3.42 2.81 -8.67
C ILE A 389 -2.27 2.17 -9.46
N LEU A 390 -1.44 2.98 -10.12
CA LEU A 390 -0.49 2.45 -11.11
C LEU A 390 0.65 1.62 -10.50
N PRO A 391 1.31 2.03 -9.41
CA PRO A 391 2.40 1.27 -8.79
C PRO A 391 1.95 -0.13 -8.32
N TYR A 392 0.77 -0.21 -7.73
CA TYR A 392 0.20 -1.45 -7.22
C TYR A 392 -0.25 -2.39 -8.34
N THR A 393 -0.88 -1.85 -9.39
CA THR A 393 -1.25 -2.63 -10.58
C THR A 393 -0.02 -3.12 -11.36
N LEU A 394 1.05 -2.31 -11.44
CA LEU A 394 2.34 -2.72 -12.01
C LEU A 394 2.99 -3.82 -11.18
N THR A 395 2.93 -3.74 -9.86
CA THR A 395 3.47 -4.78 -8.98
C THR A 395 2.74 -6.12 -9.18
N SER A 396 1.42 -6.08 -9.38
CA SER A 396 0.62 -7.26 -9.77
C SER A 396 1.08 -7.83 -11.12
N LEU A 397 1.27 -6.96 -12.13
CA LEU A 397 1.76 -7.35 -13.45
C LEU A 397 3.13 -8.06 -13.36
N TYR A 398 4.07 -7.51 -12.59
CA TYR A 398 5.39 -8.13 -12.41
C TYR A 398 5.32 -9.53 -11.78
N HIS A 399 4.33 -9.75 -10.91
CA HIS A 399 4.08 -11.04 -10.27
C HIS A 399 3.34 -12.04 -11.16
N LYS A 400 2.57 -11.56 -12.15
CA LYS A 400 1.98 -12.42 -13.19
C LYS A 400 3.06 -12.99 -14.10
N ASP A 401 4.02 -12.16 -14.51
CA ASP A 401 5.10 -12.51 -15.43
C ASP A 401 6.48 -12.60 -14.75
N LYS A 402 6.59 -13.31 -13.62
CA LYS A 402 7.84 -13.38 -12.81
C LYS A 402 9.07 -13.81 -13.63
N GLN A 403 8.89 -14.73 -14.57
CA GLN A 403 9.98 -15.22 -15.40
C GLN A 403 10.57 -14.12 -16.30
N LEU A 404 9.78 -13.15 -16.73
CA LEU A 404 10.26 -12.03 -17.56
C LEU A 404 10.88 -10.94 -16.68
N PHE A 405 10.13 -10.44 -15.69
CA PHE A 405 10.55 -9.28 -14.93
C PHE A 405 11.61 -9.58 -13.86
N PHE A 406 11.65 -10.79 -13.28
CA PHE A 406 12.62 -11.11 -12.21
C PHE A 406 13.87 -11.84 -12.74
N SER A 407 13.83 -12.45 -13.93
CA SER A 407 15.00 -13.16 -14.49
C SER A 407 15.98 -12.27 -15.24
N TRP A 408 15.59 -11.04 -15.63
CA TRP A 408 16.43 -10.12 -16.42
C TRP A 408 17.78 -9.80 -15.77
N THR A 409 17.90 -10.00 -14.46
CA THR A 409 19.16 -9.91 -13.71
C THR A 409 20.22 -10.93 -14.15
N LYS A 410 19.83 -12.05 -14.78
CA LYS A 410 20.77 -13.11 -15.21
C LYS A 410 21.29 -12.92 -16.64
N VAL A 411 20.61 -12.15 -17.48
CA VAL A 411 20.98 -11.98 -18.90
C VAL A 411 22.11 -10.96 -19.09
N ARG A 412 22.26 -9.99 -18.18
CA ARG A 412 23.37 -9.01 -18.23
C ARG A 412 24.72 -9.55 -17.76
N GLY A 413 24.78 -10.82 -17.31
CA GLY A 413 25.99 -11.48 -16.81
C GLY A 413 26.65 -12.45 -17.79
N VAL A 414 26.10 -12.64 -19.00
CA VAL A 414 26.71 -13.49 -20.03
C VAL A 414 26.81 -12.71 -21.34
N ALA A 415 27.79 -11.82 -21.41
CA ALA A 415 28.29 -11.28 -22.67
C ALA A 415 29.74 -10.85 -22.53
N ALA A 416 30.64 -11.82 -22.66
CA ALA A 416 31.92 -11.64 -23.34
C ALA A 416 32.21 -12.93 -24.10
N PRO A 417 31.92 -13.04 -25.40
CA PRO A 417 32.53 -14.09 -26.21
C PRO A 417 33.97 -13.67 -26.43
N ASP A 418 34.88 -14.45 -25.86
CA ASP A 418 36.30 -14.28 -26.10
C ASP A 418 36.61 -14.58 -27.58
N LYS A 419 37.45 -13.74 -28.16
CA LYS A 419 37.80 -13.75 -29.59
C LYS A 419 38.87 -14.81 -29.87
N THR A 420 38.52 -15.89 -30.55
CA THR A 420 39.33 -16.72 -31.50
C THR A 420 38.59 -18.06 -31.65
N GLU A 421 38.21 -18.57 -32.82
CA GLU A 421 39.01 -18.86 -34.00
C GLU A 421 38.19 -18.74 -35.30
N LYS A 422 38.91 -18.48 -36.40
CA LYS A 422 38.42 -18.45 -37.78
C LYS A 422 38.17 -19.88 -38.28
N PHE A 423 37.05 -20.15 -38.95
CA PHE A 423 37.01 -20.94 -40.19
C PHE A 423 35.65 -20.82 -40.91
N GLY A 424 35.67 -20.19 -42.09
CA GLY A 424 35.06 -20.67 -43.34
C GLY A 424 33.53 -20.80 -43.53
N VAL A 425 33.03 -19.94 -44.43
CA VAL A 425 32.02 -20.18 -45.51
C VAL A 425 30.53 -19.86 -45.20
N PRO A 426 29.82 -19.11 -46.08
CA PRO A 426 28.51 -18.51 -45.78
C PRO A 426 27.33 -19.31 -46.33
N LEU A 427 26.16 -19.26 -45.69
CA LEU A 427 24.91 -19.62 -46.36
C LEU A 427 23.71 -18.78 -45.90
N SER A 428 22.91 -18.43 -46.91
CA SER A 428 21.81 -17.49 -46.91
C SER A 428 20.47 -18.15 -46.52
N ARG A 429 19.52 -17.28 -46.13
CA ARG A 429 18.06 -17.36 -46.35
C ARG A 429 17.13 -18.14 -45.40
N HIS A 430 16.09 -17.37 -45.02
CA HIS A 430 14.64 -17.67 -45.00
C HIS A 430 13.93 -17.84 -43.65
N SER A 431 13.16 -16.80 -43.34
CA SER A 431 12.03 -16.75 -42.42
C SER A 431 10.84 -17.56 -42.95
N VAL A 432 10.25 -18.43 -42.12
CA VAL A 432 8.94 -19.05 -42.37
C VAL A 432 8.08 -18.92 -41.12
N THR A 433 7.01 -18.14 -41.25
CA THR A 433 5.82 -18.08 -40.38
C THR A 433 4.89 -19.26 -40.67
N LEU A 434 4.32 -19.89 -39.64
CA LEU A 434 3.25 -20.89 -39.80
C LEU A 434 2.21 -20.80 -38.67
N LYS A 435 0.97 -20.48 -39.05
CA LYS A 435 -0.29 -20.76 -38.32
C LYS A 435 -0.78 -22.16 -38.73
N PRO A 436 -1.49 -22.93 -37.88
CA PRO A 436 -2.25 -24.08 -38.35
C PRO A 436 -3.77 -23.88 -38.31
N HIS A 437 -4.41 -24.45 -39.31
CA HIS A 437 -5.85 -24.55 -39.56
C HIS A 437 -6.28 -26.03 -39.38
N TYR A 438 -7.49 -26.26 -38.88
CA TYR A 438 -8.12 -27.58 -38.63
C TYR A 438 -8.55 -28.32 -39.92
N SER A 439 -8.56 -29.67 -39.90
CA SER A 439 -9.59 -30.51 -40.56
C SER A 439 -9.54 -32.00 -40.12
N ASN A 440 -10.71 -32.64 -40.11
CA ASN A 440 -11.09 -33.98 -39.66
C ASN A 440 -10.99 -35.08 -40.74
N GLY A 441 -10.98 -36.36 -40.33
CA GLY A 441 -11.37 -37.51 -41.16
C GLY A 441 -11.23 -38.89 -40.49
N HIS A 442 -12.35 -39.62 -40.34
CA HIS A 442 -12.53 -41.05 -39.99
C HIS A 442 -13.02 -41.81 -41.25
N PRO A 443 -13.02 -43.18 -41.39
CA PRO A 443 -13.78 -44.11 -40.53
C PRO A 443 -13.32 -45.60 -40.35
N CYS A 444 -13.85 -46.22 -39.26
CA CYS A 444 -14.22 -47.60 -38.87
C CYS A 444 -13.64 -48.92 -39.48
N GLY A 445 -13.41 -49.91 -38.57
CA GLY A 445 -13.47 -51.37 -38.78
C GLY A 445 -12.95 -52.23 -37.60
N MET A 446 -13.77 -53.15 -37.06
CA MET A 446 -13.52 -54.16 -35.96
C MET A 446 -14.34 -55.44 -36.30
N PRO A 447 -14.32 -56.61 -35.58
CA PRO A 447 -13.42 -57.23 -34.58
C PRO A 447 -13.12 -58.76 -34.84
N GLY A 448 -12.31 -59.44 -34.00
CA GLY A 448 -12.20 -60.92 -34.01
C GLY A 448 -11.38 -61.58 -32.87
N LEU A 449 -11.94 -62.63 -32.25
CA LEU A 449 -11.55 -63.37 -31.01
C LEU A 449 -10.46 -64.46 -31.16
N GLY A 450 -9.78 -64.82 -30.04
CA GLY A 450 -9.53 -66.21 -29.63
C GLY A 450 -8.07 -66.73 -29.51
N PRO A 451 -7.77 -67.75 -28.69
CA PRO A 451 -6.67 -67.72 -27.69
C PRO A 451 -5.57 -68.80 -27.83
N SER A 452 -4.40 -68.63 -27.16
CA SER A 452 -3.58 -69.71 -26.55
C SER A 452 -2.26 -69.22 -25.91
N GLU A 453 -2.12 -69.41 -24.60
CA GLU A 453 -0.86 -69.57 -23.82
C GLU A 453 -0.49 -71.09 -23.79
N PRO A 454 0.70 -71.57 -23.31
CA PRO A 454 1.64 -70.94 -22.34
C PRO A 454 3.16 -71.13 -22.62
N GLY A 455 4.01 -70.38 -21.89
CA GLY A 455 5.46 -70.69 -21.77
C GLY A 455 6.37 -69.52 -21.33
N LEU A 456 6.62 -69.40 -20.02
CA LEU A 456 7.68 -68.59 -19.38
C LEU A 456 8.99 -69.42 -19.24
N PRO A 457 10.17 -68.86 -18.85
CA PRO A 457 10.59 -67.46 -18.78
C PRO A 457 12.03 -67.15 -19.34
N ALA A 458 12.33 -65.84 -19.36
CA ALA A 458 13.58 -65.19 -18.93
C ALA A 458 14.47 -64.47 -19.97
N SER A 459 14.46 -63.14 -19.82
CA SER A 459 15.49 -62.12 -20.15
C SER A 459 15.65 -61.69 -21.61
N ALA A 460 14.89 -60.64 -21.96
CA ALA A 460 14.94 -59.91 -23.22
C ALA A 460 16.08 -58.87 -23.25
N PHE A 461 16.95 -58.96 -24.26
CA PHE A 461 17.84 -57.89 -24.72
C PHE A 461 17.47 -57.58 -26.18
N GLY A 462 16.54 -56.64 -26.37
CA GLY A 462 16.11 -56.15 -27.68
C GLY A 462 16.62 -54.74 -27.93
N ARG A 463 17.57 -54.60 -28.86
CA ARG A 463 18.08 -53.34 -29.41
C ARG A 463 16.92 -52.54 -30.05
N TYR A 464 16.71 -51.31 -29.62
CA TYR A 464 16.02 -50.28 -30.39
C TYR A 464 16.92 -49.05 -30.54
N VAL A 465 16.93 -48.56 -31.77
CA VAL A 465 17.69 -47.42 -32.32
C VAL A 465 17.44 -46.17 -31.48
N SER A 466 18.50 -45.55 -30.96
CA SER A 466 18.44 -44.29 -30.20
C SER A 466 18.27 -43.09 -31.13
N VAL A 467 17.10 -42.48 -31.07
CA VAL A 467 16.89 -41.07 -31.41
C VAL A 467 17.77 -40.23 -30.46
N PRO A 468 18.47 -39.17 -30.91
CA PRO A 468 19.24 -38.33 -30.00
C PRO A 468 18.29 -37.73 -28.97
N ALA A 469 18.54 -38.04 -27.70
CA ALA A 469 17.84 -37.45 -26.57
C ALA A 469 17.92 -35.93 -26.67
N GLU A 470 16.76 -35.28 -26.57
CA GLU A 470 16.64 -33.90 -26.15
C GLU A 470 17.60 -33.66 -24.99
N ALA A 471 18.51 -32.70 -25.17
CA ALA A 471 19.39 -32.26 -24.10
C ALA A 471 18.53 -31.94 -22.87
N PRO A 472 18.92 -32.38 -21.66
CA PRO A 472 18.16 -32.09 -20.47
C PRO A 472 17.98 -30.57 -20.37
N PRO A 473 16.77 -30.06 -20.06
CA PRO A 473 16.62 -28.65 -19.80
C PRO A 473 17.64 -28.28 -18.72
N CYS A 474 18.50 -27.32 -19.04
CA CYS A 474 19.46 -26.75 -18.09
C CYS A 474 18.73 -26.54 -16.77
N PRO A 475 19.33 -26.92 -15.61
CA PRO A 475 18.65 -26.79 -14.33
C PRO A 475 18.22 -25.34 -14.17
N SER A 476 16.92 -25.12 -14.33
CA SER A 476 16.28 -23.86 -14.07
C SER A 476 16.49 -23.64 -12.59
N THR A 477 17.43 -22.74 -12.25
CA THR A 477 17.52 -22.22 -10.88
C THR A 477 16.10 -21.81 -10.51
N PRO A 478 15.49 -22.45 -9.48
CA PRO A 478 14.11 -22.16 -9.15
C PRO A 478 14.01 -20.67 -8.85
N ALA A 479 12.97 -20.02 -9.39
CA ALA A 479 12.59 -18.67 -9.00
C ALA A 479 12.65 -18.59 -7.46
N PRO A 480 13.19 -17.50 -6.87
CA PRO A 480 13.53 -17.45 -5.45
C PRO A 480 12.33 -17.93 -4.62
N ALA A 481 12.46 -19.15 -4.07
CA ALA A 481 11.40 -19.82 -3.34
C ALA A 481 11.08 -18.98 -2.09
N GLY A 482 9.86 -18.43 -2.05
CA GLY A 482 9.32 -17.75 -0.86
C GLY A 482 9.07 -16.24 -0.98
N ARG A 483 9.26 -15.59 -2.15
CA ARG A 483 8.87 -14.17 -2.33
C ARG A 483 7.41 -14.07 -2.78
N GLY A 484 6.57 -13.50 -1.93
CA GLY A 484 5.16 -13.27 -2.23
C GLY A 484 4.85 -11.81 -2.56
N MET A 485 3.66 -11.61 -3.10
CA MET A 485 3.19 -10.31 -3.58
C MET A 485 3.00 -9.31 -2.43
N CYS A 486 2.58 -9.76 -1.24
CA CYS A 486 2.30 -8.86 -0.12
C CYS A 486 3.58 -8.22 0.43
N LEU A 487 4.69 -8.95 0.46
CA LEU A 487 5.99 -8.37 0.80
C LEU A 487 6.40 -7.26 -0.18
N ASP A 488 6.12 -7.43 -1.47
CA ASP A 488 6.51 -6.43 -2.48
C ASP A 488 5.63 -5.17 -2.43
N LEU A 489 4.33 -5.33 -2.13
CA LEU A 489 3.43 -4.22 -1.82
C LEU A 489 3.84 -3.54 -0.51
N ALA A 490 4.21 -4.30 0.53
CA ALA A 490 4.69 -3.75 1.80
C ALA A 490 5.93 -2.87 1.64
N ILE A 491 6.83 -3.25 0.72
CA ILE A 491 8.02 -2.45 0.40
C ILE A 491 7.62 -1.16 -0.32
N LEU A 492 6.59 -1.20 -1.16
CA LEU A 492 6.05 -0.03 -1.82
C LEU A 492 5.36 0.93 -0.83
N ASP A 493 4.55 0.41 0.09
CA ASP A 493 3.93 1.19 1.17
C ASP A 493 4.95 1.78 2.13
N SER A 494 6.08 1.08 2.32
CA SER A 494 7.20 1.64 3.08
C SER A 494 7.77 2.89 2.40
N ALA A 495 7.68 3.02 1.07
CA ALA A 495 8.06 4.25 0.37
C ALA A 495 7.13 5.41 0.76
N PHE A 496 5.83 5.16 0.83
CA PHE A 496 4.83 6.13 1.29
C PHE A 496 5.08 6.54 2.74
N LEU A 497 5.28 5.60 3.67
CA LEU A 497 5.57 5.98 5.07
C LEU A 497 6.89 6.74 5.22
N LEU A 498 7.93 6.34 4.49
CA LEU A 498 9.22 7.05 4.50
C LEU A 498 9.05 8.48 3.97
N SER A 499 8.17 8.66 2.99
CA SER A 499 7.84 9.97 2.44
C SER A 499 7.07 10.90 3.40
N GLN A 500 6.46 10.38 4.47
CA GLN A 500 5.87 11.19 5.54
C GLN A 500 6.92 11.57 6.59
N VAL A 501 7.75 10.61 6.98
CA VAL A 501 8.76 10.78 8.03
C VAL A 501 9.87 11.73 7.58
N VAL A 502 10.40 11.56 6.36
CA VAL A 502 11.56 12.32 5.88
C VAL A 502 11.27 13.83 5.82
N PRO A 503 10.21 14.33 5.15
CA PRO A 503 9.90 15.75 5.14
C PRO A 503 9.68 16.29 6.56
N SER A 504 8.95 15.57 7.41
CA SER A 504 8.66 16.00 8.78
C SER A 504 9.93 16.23 9.62
N LEU A 505 11.02 15.49 9.35
CA LEU A 505 12.29 15.64 10.06
C LEU A 505 13.13 16.82 9.56
N PHE A 506 13.13 17.09 8.26
CA PHE A 506 14.08 18.05 7.66
C PHE A 506 13.46 19.40 7.32
N LEU A 507 12.19 19.45 6.91
CA LEU A 507 11.62 20.66 6.32
C LEU A 507 11.51 21.81 7.31
N GLY A 508 11.24 21.54 8.59
CA GLY A 508 11.24 22.55 9.64
C GLY A 508 12.59 23.27 9.74
N THR A 509 13.71 22.54 9.61
CA THR A 509 15.06 23.13 9.62
C THR A 509 15.30 23.99 8.37
N VAL A 510 14.79 23.54 7.21
CA VAL A 510 14.91 24.29 5.95
C VAL A 510 14.19 25.64 6.04
N VAL A 511 13.00 25.69 6.62
CA VAL A 511 12.26 26.95 6.78
C VAL A 511 12.88 27.86 7.84
N GLN A 512 13.40 27.29 8.93
CA GLN A 512 14.17 28.07 9.91
C GLN A 512 15.40 28.74 9.28
N PHE A 513 16.10 28.04 8.37
CA PHE A 513 17.28 28.59 7.70
C PHE A 513 16.92 29.63 6.62
N THR A 514 15.85 29.38 5.85
CA THR A 514 15.44 30.25 4.74
C THR A 514 14.61 31.45 5.20
N HIS A 515 14.08 31.43 6.43
CA HIS A 515 13.12 32.41 6.96
C HIS A 515 11.92 32.64 6.03
N CYS A 516 11.54 31.64 5.22
CA CYS A 516 10.50 31.76 4.21
C CYS A 516 9.64 30.49 4.13
N ILE A 517 8.34 30.60 4.43
CA ILE A 517 7.40 29.47 4.41
C ILE A 517 7.22 28.90 2.99
N SER A 518 7.36 29.74 1.95
CA SER A 518 7.32 29.30 0.56
C SER A 518 8.41 28.28 0.21
N ALA A 519 9.48 28.19 1.02
CA ALA A 519 10.51 27.16 0.85
C ALA A 519 9.94 25.74 0.97
N TYR A 520 8.84 25.52 1.70
CA TYR A 520 8.15 24.22 1.73
C TYR A 520 7.69 23.79 0.32
N MET A 521 7.03 24.71 -0.40
CA MET A 521 6.52 24.45 -1.74
C MET A 521 7.65 24.36 -2.78
N GLY A 522 8.70 25.16 -2.60
CA GLY A 522 9.92 25.07 -3.40
C GLY A 522 10.61 23.71 -3.26
N CYS A 523 10.74 23.20 -2.03
CA CYS A 523 11.25 21.85 -1.76
C CYS A 523 10.38 20.76 -2.38
N ALA A 524 9.05 20.87 -2.27
CA ALA A 524 8.12 19.93 -2.92
C ALA A 524 8.37 19.86 -4.44
N SER A 525 8.55 21.02 -5.07
CA SER A 525 8.81 21.13 -6.51
C SER A 525 10.18 20.53 -6.89
N ALA A 526 11.23 20.82 -6.11
CA ALA A 526 12.57 20.27 -6.33
C ALA A 526 12.61 18.74 -6.20
N VAL A 527 11.98 18.18 -5.16
CA VAL A 527 11.83 16.73 -5.01
C VAL A 527 10.97 16.16 -6.15
N GLY A 528 9.94 16.88 -6.58
CA GLY A 528 9.11 16.48 -7.71
C GLY A 528 9.89 16.39 -9.03
N LEU A 529 10.85 17.29 -9.29
CA LEU A 529 11.73 17.20 -10.46
C LEU A 529 12.59 15.92 -10.43
N VAL A 530 13.10 15.57 -9.25
CA VAL A 530 13.81 14.31 -9.03
C VAL A 530 12.86 13.12 -9.26
N ALA A 531 11.61 13.23 -8.80
CA ALA A 531 10.58 12.22 -9.04
C ALA A 531 10.28 12.03 -10.54
N VAL A 532 10.21 13.10 -11.34
CA VAL A 532 10.04 13.02 -12.80
C VAL A 532 11.18 12.21 -13.42
N TYR A 533 12.43 12.48 -13.03
CA TYR A 533 13.58 11.72 -13.53
C TYR A 533 13.44 10.21 -13.24
N PHE A 534 13.15 9.83 -12.00
CA PHE A 534 13.01 8.41 -11.65
C PHE A 534 11.75 7.77 -12.25
N SER A 535 10.67 8.52 -12.45
CA SER A 535 9.46 8.06 -13.13
C SER A 535 9.73 7.59 -14.55
N THR A 536 10.68 8.21 -15.26
CA THR A 536 11.09 7.76 -16.60
C THR A 536 11.89 6.46 -16.62
N LYS A 537 12.39 6.02 -15.46
CA LYS A 537 13.18 4.78 -15.29
C LYS A 537 12.34 3.58 -14.86
N VAL A 538 11.05 3.79 -14.57
CA VAL A 538 10.09 2.72 -14.27
C VAL A 538 9.81 1.90 -15.54
N ILE A 539 9.67 0.59 -15.37
CA ILE A 539 9.41 -0.36 -16.46
C ILE A 539 7.89 -0.58 -16.50
N PHE A 540 7.19 -0.05 -17.50
CA PHE A 540 5.73 -0.12 -17.58
C PHE A 540 5.27 -1.29 -18.44
N ASP A 541 6.03 -1.60 -19.49
CA ASP A 541 5.69 -2.61 -20.48
C ASP A 541 6.86 -3.58 -20.72
N ARG A 542 6.58 -4.71 -21.38
CA ARG A 542 7.61 -5.69 -21.75
C ARG A 542 8.66 -5.09 -22.70
N SER A 543 8.28 -4.13 -23.54
CA SER A 543 9.18 -3.42 -24.45
C SER A 543 10.21 -2.54 -23.72
N ASP A 544 9.96 -2.13 -22.47
CA ASP A 544 10.92 -1.35 -21.69
C ASP A 544 12.06 -2.21 -21.12
N LEU A 545 12.01 -3.55 -21.32
CA LEU A 545 13.05 -4.50 -20.93
C LEU A 545 14.07 -4.78 -22.05
N GLU A 546 13.75 -4.39 -23.29
CA GLU A 546 14.64 -4.44 -24.47
C GLU A 546 15.56 -3.22 -24.49
#